data_AF-A0A850PWT4-F1
#
_entry.id   AF-A0A850PWT4-F1
#
_cell.length_a   1.000
_cell.length_b   1.000
_cell.length_c   1.000
_cell.angle_alpha   90.00
_cell.angle_beta   90.00
_cell.angle_gamma   90.00
#
_symmetry.space_group_name_H-M   'P 1'
#
loop_
_entity.id
_entity.type
_entity.pdbx_description
1 polymer ?
#
loop_
_entity_poly.entity_id
_entity_poly.type
_entity_poly.pdbx_seq_one_letter_code
_entity_poly.pdbx_strand_id
1 'polypeptide(L)'
;MNLNFVFKSSDHWRYENGLHVAGPHGGANRAVKVEPNINGCEGYNISGGEGYIVTVFNLDGNHPLWQNNVQMTPKPMKIISQTPDKVILRGYPVQAMSPFGWIDFDGQDYGLSIFFKNGEPDKCVLHMHDRYVDIEYLK
;
A
#
# COMPACT_ATOMS: atom_id res chain seq x y z
N MET A 1 13.65 7.01 9.22
CA MET A 1 13.96 5.75 8.50
C MET A 1 13.67 5.95 7.02
N ASN A 2 14.52 5.47 6.11
CA ASN A 2 14.27 5.53 4.67
C ASN A 2 13.55 4.24 4.25
N LEU A 3 12.28 4.32 3.82
CA LEU A 3 11.51 3.15 3.41
C LEU A 3 11.74 2.86 1.93
N ASN A 4 12.39 1.74 1.62
CA ASN A 4 12.50 1.22 0.26
C ASN A 4 12.58 -0.31 0.34
N PHE A 5 11.45 -0.99 0.18
CA PHE A 5 11.38 -2.44 0.33
C PHE A 5 10.21 -3.07 -0.43
N VAL A 6 10.29 -4.40 -0.59
CA VAL A 6 9.20 -5.26 -1.05
C VAL A 6 8.93 -6.29 0.04
N PHE A 7 7.75 -6.24 0.66
CA PHE A 7 7.28 -7.20 1.64
C PHE A 7 6.41 -8.23 0.95
N LYS A 8 6.75 -9.52 1.06
CA LYS A 8 5.98 -10.63 0.47
C LYS A 8 5.20 -11.33 1.56
N SER A 9 3.94 -11.61 1.28
CA SER A 9 3.00 -12.32 2.14
C SER A 9 2.41 -13.47 1.37
N SER A 10 2.36 -14.66 1.97
CA SER A 10 1.80 -15.84 1.32
C SER A 10 0.26 -15.83 1.26
N ASP A 11 -0.34 -14.97 2.07
CA ASP A 11 -1.79 -14.82 2.21
C ASP A 11 -2.16 -13.41 2.67
N HIS A 12 -3.43 -13.18 2.99
CA HIS A 12 -3.86 -11.98 3.69
C HIS A 12 -5.13 -12.26 4.52
N TRP A 13 -5.30 -11.47 5.57
CA TRP A 13 -6.53 -11.45 6.38
C TRP A 13 -7.27 -10.15 6.12
N ARG A 14 -8.58 -10.22 5.98
CA ARG A 14 -9.44 -9.07 5.73
C ARG A 14 -10.38 -8.85 6.89
N TYR A 15 -10.40 -7.61 7.36
CA TYR A 15 -11.28 -7.15 8.40
C TYR A 15 -12.18 -6.06 7.86
N GLU A 16 -13.46 -6.10 8.24
CA GLU A 16 -14.44 -5.05 7.98
C GLU A 16 -15.08 -4.64 9.30
N ASN A 17 -15.06 -3.35 9.61
CA ASN A 17 -15.51 -2.82 10.90
C ASN A 17 -14.82 -3.52 12.09
N GLY A 18 -13.55 -3.90 11.92
CA GLY A 18 -12.76 -4.64 12.91
C GLY A 18 -13.11 -6.14 13.05
N LEU A 19 -14.09 -6.64 12.30
CA LEU A 19 -14.46 -8.05 12.29
C LEU A 19 -13.73 -8.78 11.17
N HIS A 20 -13.16 -9.94 11.48
CA HIS A 20 -12.54 -10.80 10.47
C HIS A 20 -13.61 -11.37 9.53
N VAL A 21 -13.46 -11.14 8.22
CA VAL A 21 -14.45 -11.55 7.21
C VAL A 21 -13.89 -12.47 6.12
N ALA A 22 -12.58 -12.48 5.88
CA ALA A 22 -11.96 -13.34 4.87
C ALA A 22 -10.47 -13.56 5.15
N GLY A 23 -9.96 -14.71 4.68
CA GLY A 23 -8.60 -15.14 4.90
C GLY A 23 -8.44 -16.00 6.17
N PRO A 24 -7.26 -16.60 6.38
CA PRO A 24 -6.29 -16.88 5.32
C PRO A 24 -6.91 -17.85 4.30
N HIS A 25 -6.57 -17.69 3.04
CA HIS A 25 -7.09 -18.48 1.93
C HIS A 25 -6.30 -19.77 1.64
N GLY A 26 -5.17 -19.99 2.32
CA GLY A 26 -4.26 -21.10 2.04
C GLY A 26 -3.49 -20.92 0.72
N GLY A 27 -3.39 -19.68 0.24
CA GLY A 27 -2.88 -19.33 -1.09
C GLY A 27 -3.55 -18.06 -1.60
N ALA A 28 -2.94 -16.91 -1.33
CA ALA A 28 -3.33 -15.62 -1.89
C ALA A 28 -2.12 -14.68 -1.82
N ASN A 29 -1.07 -15.04 -2.54
CA ASN A 29 0.24 -14.43 -2.38
C ASN A 29 0.19 -12.96 -2.81
N ARG A 30 0.68 -12.07 -1.97
CA ARG A 30 0.74 -10.62 -2.22
C ARG A 30 2.12 -10.07 -1.96
N ALA A 31 2.46 -8.98 -2.63
CA ALA A 31 3.60 -8.15 -2.24
C ALA A 31 3.16 -6.71 -2.02
N VAL A 32 3.64 -6.10 -0.93
CA VAL A 32 3.53 -4.67 -0.64
C VAL A 32 4.89 -4.04 -0.92
N LYS A 33 4.96 -3.19 -1.93
CA LYS A 33 6.15 -2.38 -2.22
C LYS A 33 5.94 -0.98 -1.68
N VAL A 34 6.95 -0.48 -0.97
CA VAL A 34 7.03 0.91 -0.51
C VAL A 34 8.34 1.48 -1.03
N GLU A 35 8.27 2.54 -1.81
CA GLU A 35 9.44 3.20 -2.37
C GLU A 35 9.33 4.73 -2.26
N PRO A 36 10.44 5.47 -2.14
CA PRO A 36 10.39 6.92 -2.14
C PRO A 36 9.79 7.45 -3.44
N ASN A 37 8.96 8.49 -3.34
CA ASN A 37 8.44 9.18 -4.51
C ASN A 37 9.55 10.02 -5.16
N ILE A 38 10.34 9.46 -6.05
CA ILE A 38 11.47 10.16 -6.70
C ILE A 38 11.03 10.93 -7.95
N ASN A 39 10.10 10.38 -8.73
CA ASN A 39 9.74 10.87 -10.07
C ASN A 39 8.26 11.26 -10.22
N GLY A 40 7.50 11.32 -9.13
CA GLY A 40 6.05 11.39 -9.16
C GLY A 40 5.42 9.99 -9.20
N CYS A 41 4.10 9.94 -9.38
CA CYS A 41 3.34 8.71 -9.52
C CYS A 41 2.44 8.78 -10.74
N GLU A 42 2.60 7.83 -11.67
CA GLU A 42 1.74 7.74 -12.83
C GLU A 42 0.27 7.64 -12.40
N GLY A 43 -0.60 8.35 -13.12
CA GLY A 43 -2.02 8.46 -12.78
C GLY A 43 -2.35 9.53 -11.74
N TYR A 44 -1.37 10.23 -11.16
CA TYR A 44 -1.59 11.34 -10.24
C TYR A 44 -0.83 12.60 -10.66
N ASN A 45 -1.42 13.75 -10.38
CA ASN A 45 -0.80 15.05 -10.60
C ASN A 45 0.08 15.42 -9.39
N ILE A 46 1.20 14.71 -9.23
CA ILE A 46 2.20 14.97 -8.19
C ILE A 46 3.61 14.96 -8.77
N SER A 47 4.47 15.83 -8.26
CA SER A 47 5.91 15.79 -8.57
C SER A 47 6.64 14.79 -7.67
N GLY A 48 7.84 14.41 -8.10
CA GLY A 48 8.79 13.70 -7.25
C GLY A 48 9.33 14.58 -6.11
N GLY A 49 9.89 13.93 -5.10
CA GLY A 49 10.63 14.55 -4.00
C GLY A 49 10.01 14.37 -2.61
N GLU A 50 8.69 14.14 -2.52
CA GLU A 50 8.00 14.03 -1.23
C GLU A 50 7.19 12.74 -1.10
N GLY A 51 7.37 12.08 0.05
CA GLY A 51 6.59 10.92 0.44
C GLY A 51 7.05 9.63 -0.23
N TYR A 52 6.13 8.67 -0.25
CA TYR A 52 6.35 7.30 -0.70
C TYR A 52 5.23 6.87 -1.63
N ILE A 53 5.54 5.96 -2.54
CA ILE A 53 4.56 5.27 -3.37
C ILE A 53 4.37 3.86 -2.80
N VAL A 54 3.13 3.53 -2.49
CA VAL A 54 2.73 2.20 -2.00
C VAL A 54 2.01 1.46 -3.12
N THR A 55 2.50 0.27 -3.45
CA THR A 55 1.91 -0.59 -4.49
C THR A 55 1.67 -1.99 -3.94
N VAL A 56 0.48 -2.55 -4.16
CA VAL A 56 0.16 -3.94 -3.82
C VAL A 56 0.05 -4.78 -5.08
N PHE A 57 0.81 -5.87 -5.13
CA PHE A 57 0.87 -6.80 -6.23
C PHE A 57 0.21 -8.13 -5.86
N ASN A 58 -0.52 -8.71 -6.79
CA ASN A 58 -0.93 -10.11 -6.79
C ASN A 58 0.21 -10.99 -7.33
N LEU A 59 0.72 -11.92 -6.53
CA LEU A 59 1.81 -12.82 -6.95
C LEU A 59 1.28 -14.11 -7.60
N ASP A 60 -0.03 -14.35 -7.54
CA ASP A 60 -0.65 -15.49 -8.19
C ASP A 60 -1.01 -15.12 -9.64
N GLY A 61 -0.32 -15.71 -10.63
CA GLY A 61 -0.52 -15.43 -12.06
C GLY A 61 0.78 -15.19 -12.85
N ASN A 62 0.69 -14.97 -14.16
CA ASN A 62 1.86 -14.96 -15.05
C ASN A 62 2.70 -13.68 -14.94
N HIS A 63 4.02 -13.82 -14.78
CA HIS A 63 4.92 -12.69 -14.54
C HIS A 63 6.37 -12.97 -15.00
N PRO A 64 7.00 -12.09 -15.81
CA PRO A 64 8.46 -12.01 -15.85
C PRO A 64 9.05 -10.94 -14.91
N LEU A 65 8.51 -9.70 -14.80
CA LEU A 65 8.99 -8.63 -13.87
C LEU A 65 7.93 -7.56 -13.43
N TRP A 66 6.68 -7.92 -13.13
CA TRP A 66 5.64 -7.08 -12.47
C TRP A 66 4.69 -6.29 -13.38
N GLN A 67 4.15 -6.95 -14.42
CA GLN A 67 3.18 -6.37 -15.38
C GLN A 67 1.76 -6.23 -14.78
N ASN A 68 0.73 -6.87 -15.36
CA ASN A 68 -0.70 -6.72 -15.05
C ASN A 68 -1.15 -7.27 -13.67
N ASN A 69 -0.21 -7.47 -12.75
CA ASN A 69 -0.43 -8.05 -11.43
C ASN A 69 -0.62 -6.99 -10.34
N VAL A 70 -0.54 -5.71 -10.70
CA VAL A 70 -0.91 -4.61 -9.80
C VAL A 70 -2.37 -4.78 -9.41
N GLN A 71 -2.62 -5.14 -8.16
CA GLN A 71 -3.98 -5.41 -7.67
C GLN A 71 -4.76 -4.11 -7.45
N MET A 72 -4.03 -3.02 -7.15
CA MET A 72 -4.56 -1.68 -6.97
C MET A 72 -3.60 -0.65 -7.56
N THR A 73 -4.13 0.40 -8.17
CA THR A 73 -3.33 1.56 -8.61
C THR A 73 -2.42 2.01 -7.46
N PRO A 74 -1.12 2.26 -7.72
CA PRO A 74 -0.20 2.78 -6.72
C PRO A 74 -0.79 3.98 -5.98
N LYS A 75 -0.46 4.14 -4.70
CA LYS A 75 -1.01 5.21 -3.85
C LYS A 75 0.14 6.06 -3.28
N PRO A 76 0.16 7.38 -3.55
CA PRO A 76 1.11 8.27 -2.90
C PRO A 76 0.72 8.47 -1.44
N MET A 77 1.70 8.40 -0.53
CA MET A 77 1.51 8.51 0.91
C MET A 77 2.64 9.27 1.59
N LYS A 78 2.37 9.84 2.78
CA LYS A 78 3.35 10.49 3.65
C LYS A 78 3.40 9.80 5.01
N ILE A 79 4.56 9.86 5.68
CA ILE A 79 4.69 9.41 7.07
C ILE A 79 3.90 10.37 7.96
N ILE A 80 2.97 9.82 8.75
CA ILE A 80 2.24 10.58 9.78
C ILE A 80 2.65 10.19 11.20
N SER A 81 3.29 9.02 11.37
CA SER A 81 3.86 8.59 12.64
C SER A 81 5.01 7.62 12.41
N GLN A 82 6.05 7.72 13.23
CA GLN A 82 7.23 6.89 13.13
C GLN A 82 7.81 6.60 14.51
N THR A 83 8.04 5.31 14.76
CA THR A 83 8.70 4.72 15.92
C THR A 83 9.70 3.66 15.42
N PRO A 84 10.59 3.11 16.27
CA PRO A 84 11.51 2.06 15.86
C PRO A 84 10.82 0.77 15.38
N ASP A 85 9.64 0.47 15.92
CA ASP A 85 8.86 -0.75 15.71
C ASP A 85 7.67 -0.56 14.76
N LYS A 86 7.27 0.69 14.48
CA LYS A 86 6.13 0.98 13.60
C LYS A 86 6.29 2.26 12.80
N VAL A 87 5.93 2.22 11.53
CA VAL A 87 5.71 3.40 10.69
C VAL A 87 4.28 3.41 10.17
N ILE A 88 3.64 4.58 10.19
CA ILE A 88 2.29 4.78 9.65
C ILE A 88 2.38 5.76 8.49
N LEU A 89 1.94 5.32 7.33
CA LEU A 89 1.76 6.09 6.12
C LEU A 89 0.28 6.42 5.93
N ARG A 90 -0.02 7.62 5.42
CA ARG A 90 -1.36 8.04 5.03
C ARG A 90 -1.30 8.70 3.65
N GLY A 91 -2.25 8.38 2.78
CA GLY A 91 -2.42 9.15 1.55
C GLY A 91 -2.88 10.58 1.84
N TYR A 92 -2.86 11.41 0.83
CA TYR A 92 -3.23 12.82 0.92
C TYR A 92 -4.06 13.21 -0.31
N PRO A 93 -4.85 14.30 -0.25
CA PRO A 93 -5.62 14.75 -1.39
C PRO A 93 -4.69 15.09 -2.56
N VAL A 94 -5.00 14.55 -3.73
CA VAL A 94 -4.27 14.75 -4.99
C VAL A 94 -5.26 14.78 -6.14
N GLN A 95 -4.83 15.15 -7.34
CA GLN A 95 -5.63 14.90 -8.53
C GLN A 95 -5.20 13.58 -9.16
N ALA A 96 -6.17 12.80 -9.63
CA ALA A 96 -5.95 11.57 -10.39
C ALA A 96 -6.38 11.75 -11.85
N MET A 97 -5.69 11.08 -12.77
CA MET A 97 -6.02 11.13 -14.19
C MET A 97 -7.23 10.24 -14.47
N SER A 98 -8.24 10.79 -15.11
CA SER A 98 -9.40 10.06 -15.63
C SER A 98 -9.50 10.21 -17.16
N PRO A 99 -10.37 9.45 -17.86
CA PRO A 99 -10.64 9.66 -19.28
C PRO A 99 -11.15 11.07 -19.62
N PHE A 100 -11.66 11.81 -18.64
CA PHE A 100 -12.20 13.17 -18.79
C PHE A 100 -11.22 14.25 -18.29
N GLY A 101 -9.99 13.88 -17.94
CA GLY A 101 -8.97 14.78 -17.39
C GLY A 101 -8.71 14.58 -15.90
N TRP A 102 -8.00 15.53 -15.29
CA TRP A 102 -7.66 15.51 -13.86
C TRP A 102 -8.89 15.74 -12.99
N ILE A 103 -9.11 14.85 -12.03
CA ILE A 103 -10.19 14.93 -11.04
C ILE A 103 -9.62 14.85 -9.63
N ASP A 104 -10.29 15.48 -8.66
CA ASP A 104 -9.88 15.40 -7.27
C ASP A 104 -10.07 13.96 -6.75
N PHE A 105 -9.05 13.47 -6.04
CA PHE A 105 -9.01 12.15 -5.42
C PHE A 105 -8.58 12.30 -3.97
N ASP A 106 -9.44 11.90 -3.04
CA ASP A 106 -9.10 11.89 -1.62
C ASP A 106 -8.22 10.68 -1.30
N GLY A 107 -6.91 10.84 -1.51
CA GLY A 107 -5.95 9.80 -1.16
C GLY A 107 -5.92 9.48 0.33
N GLN A 108 -6.49 10.35 1.19
CA GLN A 108 -6.58 10.08 2.62
C GLN A 108 -7.47 8.88 2.91
N ASP A 109 -8.31 8.39 2.00
CA ASP A 109 -9.06 7.16 2.26
C ASP A 109 -8.13 5.94 2.41
N TYR A 110 -6.86 6.05 2.01
CA TYR A 110 -5.88 4.97 2.07
C TYR A 110 -4.76 5.25 3.08
N GLY A 111 -4.31 4.20 3.76
CA GLY A 111 -3.15 4.23 4.65
C GLY A 111 -2.41 2.90 4.70
N LEU A 112 -1.18 2.91 5.23
CA LEU A 112 -0.39 1.70 5.44
C LEU A 112 0.31 1.76 6.80
N SER A 113 0.04 0.77 7.66
CA SER A 113 0.87 0.52 8.83
C SER A 113 1.94 -0.53 8.51
N ILE A 114 3.19 -0.24 8.83
CA ILE A 114 4.33 -1.15 8.67
C ILE A 114 4.90 -1.43 10.05
N PHE A 115 4.91 -2.70 10.43
CA PHE A 115 5.45 -3.17 11.69
C PHE A 115 6.82 -3.81 11.45
N PHE A 116 7.77 -3.47 12.30
CA PHE A 116 9.15 -3.92 12.21
C PHE A 116 9.50 -4.85 13.36
N LYS A 117 10.26 -5.91 13.04
CA LYS A 117 10.86 -6.81 14.00
C LYS A 117 12.33 -6.95 13.67
N ASN A 118 13.20 -6.67 14.64
CA ASN A 118 14.66 -6.65 14.44
C ASN A 118 15.12 -5.74 13.27
N GLY A 119 14.40 -4.64 13.04
CA GLY A 119 14.71 -3.68 11.97
C GLY A 119 14.20 -4.06 10.57
N GLU A 120 13.54 -5.22 10.41
CA GLU A 120 12.94 -5.64 9.14
C GLU A 120 11.41 -5.57 9.18
N PRO A 121 10.72 -5.29 8.06
CA PRO A 121 9.27 -5.43 7.97
C PRO A 121 8.81 -6.87 8.27
N ASP A 122 7.89 -6.99 9.21
CA ASP A 122 7.33 -8.26 9.71
C ASP A 122 5.84 -8.40 9.39
N LYS A 123 5.12 -7.26 9.37
CA LYS A 123 3.70 -7.18 9.03
C LYS A 123 3.40 -5.85 8.34
N CYS A 124 2.54 -5.87 7.34
CA CYS A 124 1.95 -4.69 6.74
C CYS A 124 0.43 -4.73 6.86
N VAL A 125 -0.21 -3.60 7.12
CA VAL A 125 -1.67 -3.48 7.13
C VAL A 125 -2.07 -2.35 6.21
N LEU A 126 -2.78 -2.69 5.12
CA LEU A 126 -3.42 -1.71 4.25
C LEU A 126 -4.75 -1.31 4.87
N HIS A 127 -4.97 0.00 4.98
CA HIS A 127 -6.18 0.59 5.53
C HIS A 127 -6.96 1.26 4.40
N MET A 128 -8.26 0.96 4.29
CA MET A 128 -9.25 1.70 3.50
C MET A 128 -10.26 2.32 4.46
N HIS A 129 -9.97 3.54 4.87
CA HIS A 129 -10.62 4.24 5.97
C HIS A 129 -12.07 4.63 5.67
N ASP A 130 -12.39 4.96 4.42
CA ASP A 130 -13.75 5.24 3.93
C ASP A 130 -14.70 4.05 4.14
N ARG A 131 -14.16 2.83 4.06
CA ARG A 131 -14.91 1.57 4.12
C ARG A 131 -14.76 0.84 5.44
N TYR A 132 -13.93 1.33 6.36
CA TYR A 132 -13.55 0.61 7.58
C TYR A 132 -13.00 -0.80 7.28
N VAL A 133 -12.18 -0.92 6.23
CA VAL A 133 -11.57 -2.18 5.83
C VAL A 133 -10.07 -2.16 6.13
N ASP A 134 -9.59 -3.21 6.78
CA ASP A 134 -8.17 -3.48 6.95
C ASP A 134 -7.79 -4.78 6.24
N ILE A 135 -6.65 -4.79 5.57
CA ILE A 135 -6.06 -5.99 4.98
C ILE A 135 -4.68 -6.19 5.58
N GLU A 136 -4.51 -7.28 6.31
CA GLU A 136 -3.26 -7.65 6.96
C GLU A 136 -2.45 -8.62 6.10
N TYR A 137 -1.19 -8.28 5.91
CA TYR A 137 -0.17 -9.08 5.23
C TYR A 137 0.89 -9.49 6.25
N LEU A 138 1.19 -10.78 6.33
CA LEU A 138 2.06 -11.39 7.33
C LEU A 138 3.21 -12.13 6.63
N LYS A 139 4.39 -12.13 7.26
CA LYS A 139 5.58 -12.81 6.74
C LYS A 139 5.47 -14.32 6.88
#